data_AF-A0A0H5D971-F1
#
_entry.id   AF-A0A0H5D971-F1
#
_cell.length_a   1.000
_cell.length_b   1.000
_cell.length_c   1.000
_cell.angle_alpha   90.00
_cell.angle_beta   90.00
_cell.angle_gamma   90.00
#
_symmetry.space_group_name_H-M   'P 1'
#
loop_
_entity.id
_entity.type
_entity.pdbx_description
1 polymer ?
#
loop_
_entity_poly.entity_id
_entity_poly.type
_entity_poly.pdbx_seq_one_letter_code
_entity_poly.pdbx_strand_id
1 'polypeptide(L)'
;MSEVDDFLDEMLSKQVAAERAIHEGDVEPRLAIWSRNDPVTLFGAAVPVRSGWPEVSRTFHWVASRFSESVDYRFEVVAAGASGDLAYTIGFEHNTVRVNGEMTTYTLRATHVYRREDGEWRIVHRHGDPVPEDQEPRVNP
;
A
#
# COMPACT_ATOMS: atom_id res chain seq x y z
N MET A 1 19.51 -10.12 13.29
CA MET A 1 18.22 -9.46 13.01
C MET A 1 17.28 -10.56 12.59
N SER A 2 15.99 -10.47 12.93
CA SER A 2 15.02 -11.48 12.50
C SER A 2 14.72 -11.32 11.00
N GLU A 3 14.17 -12.34 10.34
CA GLU A 3 13.72 -12.22 8.95
C GLU A 3 12.74 -11.05 8.75
N VAL A 4 11.95 -10.74 9.79
CA VAL A 4 11.01 -9.60 9.80
C VAL A 4 11.75 -8.28 9.82
N ASP A 5 12.79 -8.15 10.66
CA ASP A 5 13.58 -6.91 10.76
C ASP A 5 14.30 -6.64 9.43
N ASP A 6 14.95 -7.66 8.84
CA ASP A 6 15.64 -7.54 7.55
C ASP A 6 14.68 -7.12 6.42
N PHE A 7 13.48 -7.72 6.40
CA PHE A 7 12.42 -7.36 5.47
C PHE A 7 11.94 -5.92 5.65
N LEU A 8 11.67 -5.50 6.88
CA LEU A 8 11.18 -4.15 7.17
C LEU A 8 12.24 -3.08 6.87
N ASP A 9 13.49 -3.33 7.23
CA ASP A 9 14.62 -2.45 6.94
C ASP A 9 14.76 -2.22 5.43
N GLU A 10 14.55 -3.26 4.62
CA GLU A 10 14.59 -3.15 3.17
C GLU A 10 13.35 -2.45 2.58
N MET A 11 12.14 -2.85 2.99
CA MET A 11 10.93 -2.51 2.25
C MET A 11 10.16 -1.32 2.79
N LEU A 12 10.21 -1.02 4.09
CA LEU A 12 9.35 0.01 4.67
C LEU A 12 9.65 1.39 4.09
N SER A 13 10.93 1.73 3.98
CA SER A 13 11.36 3.01 3.38
C SER A 13 10.99 3.12 1.90
N LYS A 14 11.19 2.05 1.12
CA LYS A 14 10.83 1.98 -0.31
C LYS A 14 9.31 2.12 -0.50
N GLN A 15 8.51 1.41 0.29
CA GLN A 15 7.06 1.49 0.26
C GLN A 15 6.58 2.91 0.61
N VAL A 16 7.06 3.49 1.71
CA VAL A 16 6.66 4.86 2.12
C VAL A 16 7.05 5.89 1.06
N ALA A 17 8.24 5.77 0.45
CA ALA A 17 8.64 6.63 -0.65
C ALA A 17 7.74 6.47 -1.89
N ALA A 18 7.38 5.24 -2.25
CA ALA A 18 6.51 4.96 -3.38
C ALA A 18 5.06 5.44 -3.18
N GLU A 19 4.57 5.36 -1.95
CA GLU A 19 3.27 5.90 -1.57
C GLU A 19 3.30 7.43 -1.63
N ARG A 20 4.33 8.10 -1.09
CA ARG A 20 4.48 9.56 -1.20
C ARG A 20 4.56 10.02 -2.65
N ALA A 21 5.35 9.35 -3.48
CA ALA A 21 5.49 9.69 -4.89
C ALA A 21 4.16 9.65 -5.64
N ILE A 22 3.36 8.59 -5.44
CA ILE A 22 2.07 8.48 -6.14
C ILE A 22 1.07 9.57 -5.71
N HIS A 23 1.15 10.05 -4.46
CA HIS A 23 0.32 11.14 -3.94
C HIS A 23 0.74 12.51 -4.50
N GLU A 24 1.94 12.60 -5.08
CA GLU A 24 2.40 13.74 -5.90
C GLU A 24 2.17 13.52 -7.41
N GLY A 25 1.49 12.43 -7.79
CA GLY A 25 1.24 12.07 -9.18
C GLY A 25 2.38 11.35 -9.88
N ASP A 26 3.47 11.03 -9.18
CA ASP A 26 4.57 10.20 -9.71
C ASP A 26 4.33 8.72 -9.44
N VAL A 27 4.01 7.98 -10.51
CA VAL A 27 3.68 6.56 -10.45
C VAL A 27 4.93 5.65 -10.43
N GLU A 28 6.09 6.14 -10.88
CA GLU A 28 7.24 5.27 -11.19
C GLU A 28 7.77 4.50 -9.97
N PRO A 29 7.95 5.12 -8.80
CA PRO A 29 8.39 4.39 -7.60
C PRO A 29 7.41 3.28 -7.18
N ARG A 30 6.10 3.49 -7.38
CA ARG A 30 5.08 2.44 -7.14
C ARG A 30 5.28 1.27 -8.09
N LEU A 31 5.47 1.54 -9.38
CA LEU A 31 5.64 0.48 -10.38
C LEU A 31 6.93 -0.32 -10.18
N ALA A 32 7.97 0.30 -9.62
CA ALA A 32 9.28 -0.32 -9.40
C ALA A 32 9.27 -1.37 -8.27
N ILE A 33 8.47 -1.16 -7.23
CA ILE A 33 8.43 -2.06 -6.06
C ILE A 33 7.38 -3.17 -6.17
N TRP A 34 6.56 -3.18 -7.22
CA TRP A 34 5.57 -4.22 -7.46
C TRP A 34 6.12 -5.34 -8.34
N SER A 35 5.68 -6.56 -8.05
CA SER A 35 6.01 -7.74 -8.86
C SER A 35 5.43 -7.59 -10.26
N ARG A 36 6.17 -8.09 -11.24
CA ARG A 36 5.72 -8.23 -12.64
C ARG A 36 5.28 -9.66 -12.97
N ASN A 37 5.41 -10.56 -11.99
CA ASN A 37 5.12 -11.97 -12.12
C ASN A 37 3.75 -12.27 -11.51
N ASP A 38 2.80 -12.63 -12.37
CA ASP A 38 1.46 -13.02 -11.93
C ASP A 38 1.51 -14.29 -11.05
N PRO A 39 0.58 -14.43 -10.08
CA PRO A 39 -0.55 -13.53 -9.82
C PRO A 39 -0.16 -12.31 -8.96
N VAL A 40 -0.56 -11.11 -9.41
CA VAL A 40 -0.62 -9.90 -8.58
C VAL A 40 -2.06 -9.40 -8.47
N THR A 41 -2.42 -8.80 -7.34
CA THR A 41 -3.79 -8.34 -7.10
C THR A 41 -3.85 -7.02 -6.33
N LEU A 42 -4.93 -6.27 -6.53
CA LEU A 42 -5.20 -5.03 -5.81
C LEU A 42 -6.68 -4.98 -5.41
N PHE A 43 -6.95 -4.83 -4.12
CA PHE A 43 -8.21 -4.31 -3.60
C PHE A 43 -7.97 -2.86 -3.19
N GLY A 44 -8.54 -1.91 -3.93
CA GLY A 44 -8.26 -0.50 -3.73
C GLY A 44 -9.46 0.25 -3.18
N ALA A 45 -9.25 1.22 -2.30
CA ALA A 45 -10.34 2.04 -1.76
C ALA A 45 -11.21 2.71 -2.85
N ALA A 46 -10.68 2.92 -4.06
CA ALA A 46 -11.41 3.48 -5.20
C ALA A 46 -11.79 2.45 -6.29
N VAL A 47 -11.37 1.18 -6.17
CA VAL A 47 -11.66 0.11 -7.16
C VAL A 47 -11.89 -1.23 -6.47
N PRO A 48 -12.91 -2.02 -6.86
CA PRO A 48 -13.27 -3.24 -6.13
C PRO A 48 -12.17 -4.31 -6.17
N VAL A 49 -11.62 -4.58 -7.36
CA VAL A 49 -10.57 -5.59 -7.57
C VAL A 49 -9.83 -5.34 -8.89
N ARG A 50 -8.52 -5.63 -8.90
CA ARG A 50 -7.71 -5.84 -10.10
C ARG A 50 -6.91 -7.13 -9.94
N SER A 51 -6.75 -7.87 -11.03
CA SER A 51 -5.92 -9.07 -11.07
C SER A 51 -5.05 -9.05 -12.30
N GLY A 52 -3.77 -9.39 -12.11
CA GLY A 52 -2.77 -9.36 -13.16
C GLY A 52 -2.07 -8.01 -13.28
N TRP A 53 -0.78 -8.04 -13.61
CA TRP A 53 0.04 -6.84 -13.73
C TRP A 53 -0.53 -5.75 -14.66
N PRO A 54 -1.10 -6.07 -15.84
CA PRO A 54 -1.65 -5.04 -16.72
C PRO A 54 -2.82 -4.25 -16.12
N GLU A 55 -3.68 -4.90 -15.33
CA GLU A 55 -4.82 -4.23 -14.69
C GLU A 55 -4.39 -3.40 -13.48
N VAL A 56 -3.46 -3.93 -12.69
CA VAL A 56 -2.90 -3.27 -11.51
C VAL A 56 -2.12 -2.02 -11.92
N SER A 57 -1.20 -2.15 -12.88
CA SER A 57 -0.38 -1.01 -13.35
C SER A 57 -1.22 0.09 -13.98
N ARG A 58 -2.21 -0.26 -14.82
CA ARG A 58 -3.18 0.71 -15.34
C ARG A 58 -3.90 1.47 -14.23
N THR A 59 -4.26 0.77 -13.15
CA THR A 59 -4.91 1.40 -11.99
C THR A 59 -3.97 2.36 -11.26
N PHE A 60 -2.68 2.05 -11.13
CA PHE A 60 -1.72 2.98 -10.54
C PHE A 60 -1.53 4.24 -11.38
N HIS A 61 -1.46 4.15 -12.70
CA HIS A 61 -1.45 5.34 -13.56
C HIS A 61 -2.71 6.19 -13.37
N TRP A 62 -3.89 5.55 -13.29
CA TRP A 62 -5.14 6.25 -13.04
C TRP A 62 -5.18 6.91 -11.65
N VAL A 63 -4.70 6.23 -10.60
CA VAL A 63 -4.59 6.81 -9.25
C VAL A 63 -3.65 8.02 -9.26
N ALA A 64 -2.45 7.87 -9.80
CA ALA A 64 -1.46 8.94 -9.89
C ALA A 64 -2.02 10.18 -10.61
N SER A 65 -2.77 9.99 -11.71
CA SER A 65 -3.36 11.10 -12.47
C SER A 65 -4.36 11.96 -11.69
N ARG A 66 -4.84 11.48 -10.54
CA ARG A 66 -5.85 12.14 -9.71
C ARG A 66 -5.25 12.83 -8.50
N PHE A 67 -4.00 12.52 -8.15
CA PHE A 67 -3.35 13.04 -6.96
C PHE A 67 -2.35 14.15 -7.30
N SER A 68 -2.21 15.08 -6.36
CA SER A 68 -1.28 16.21 -6.39
C SER A 68 -1.15 16.78 -4.98
N GLU A 69 -0.11 17.57 -4.70
CA GLU A 69 0.03 18.31 -3.43
C GLU A 69 -0.11 17.40 -2.21
N SER A 70 0.84 16.49 -2.00
CA SER A 70 0.87 15.63 -0.81
C SER A 70 1.37 16.42 0.39
N VAL A 71 0.49 16.67 1.36
CA VAL A 71 0.84 17.41 2.59
C VAL A 71 1.36 16.47 3.68
N ASP A 72 0.72 15.31 3.85
CA ASP A 72 1.15 14.29 4.81
C ASP A 72 0.90 12.89 4.26
N TYR A 73 1.89 12.03 4.45
CA TYR A 73 1.77 10.59 4.29
C TYR A 73 2.61 9.89 5.36
N ARG A 74 1.96 9.02 6.12
CA ARG A 74 2.62 8.08 7.04
C ARG A 74 1.96 6.71 6.97
N PHE A 75 2.77 5.67 7.08
CA PHE A 75 2.32 4.30 7.24
C PHE A 75 2.61 3.86 8.67
N GLU A 76 1.55 3.67 9.46
CA GLU A 76 1.63 3.14 10.82
C GLU A 76 1.54 1.61 10.76
N VAL A 77 2.66 0.93 11.00
CA VAL A 77 2.72 -0.53 11.01
C VAL A 77 2.10 -1.06 12.30
N VAL A 78 1.05 -1.85 12.18
CA VAL A 78 0.39 -2.55 13.29
C VAL A 78 0.98 -3.95 13.47
N ALA A 79 1.26 -4.64 12.37
CA ALA A 79 1.89 -5.95 12.39
C ALA A 79 2.69 -6.20 11.10
N ALA A 80 3.72 -7.03 11.20
CA ALA A 80 4.48 -7.53 10.08
C ALA A 80 4.94 -8.97 10.36
N GLY A 81 5.22 -9.70 9.29
CA GLY A 81 5.77 -11.05 9.37
C GLY A 81 6.54 -11.38 8.09
N ALA A 82 7.52 -12.27 8.22
CA ALA A 82 8.35 -12.76 7.14
C ALA A 82 8.71 -14.22 7.43
N SER A 83 8.66 -15.06 6.39
CA SER A 83 9.09 -16.45 6.44
C SER A 83 9.54 -16.88 5.06
N GLY A 84 10.85 -17.10 4.89
CA GLY A 84 11.45 -17.42 3.61
C GLY A 84 11.22 -16.32 2.57
N ASP A 85 10.57 -16.66 1.45
CA ASP A 85 10.32 -15.73 0.34
C ASP A 85 8.95 -15.04 0.39
N LEU A 86 8.24 -15.11 1.51
CA LEU A 86 6.95 -14.44 1.71
C LEU A 86 6.99 -13.54 2.95
N ALA A 87 6.38 -12.36 2.83
CA ALA A 87 6.22 -11.42 3.93
C ALA A 87 4.91 -10.63 3.81
N TYR A 88 4.52 -9.96 4.90
CA TYR A 88 3.38 -9.05 4.91
C TYR A 88 3.59 -7.86 5.85
N THR A 89 2.88 -6.78 5.56
CA THR A 89 2.66 -5.66 6.49
C THR A 89 1.16 -5.40 6.61
N ILE A 90 0.74 -5.06 7.82
CA ILE A 90 -0.62 -4.63 8.16
C ILE A 90 -0.48 -3.31 8.89
N GLY A 91 -1.24 -2.30 8.47
CA GLY A 91 -1.11 -0.98 9.07
C GLY A 91 -2.16 0.03 8.61
N PHE A 92 -1.99 1.26 9.06
CA PHE A 92 -2.81 2.39 8.64
C PHE A 92 -2.02 3.32 7.73
N GLU A 93 -2.60 3.69 6.60
CA GLU A 93 -2.11 4.76 5.73
C GLU A 93 -2.87 6.03 6.09
N HIS A 94 -2.20 7.01 6.66
CA HIS A 94 -2.80 8.31 6.91
C HIS A 94 -2.33 9.31 5.86
N ASN A 95 -3.30 10.01 5.28
CA ASN A 95 -3.11 10.84 4.11
C ASN A 95 -3.72 12.22 4.34
N THR A 96 -3.01 13.26 3.91
CA THR A 96 -3.59 14.56 3.57
C THR A 96 -3.04 14.95 2.19
N VAL A 97 -3.91 14.95 1.18
CA VAL A 97 -3.53 15.06 -0.23
C VAL A 97 -4.66 15.70 -1.03
N ARG A 98 -4.33 16.39 -2.13
CA ARG A 98 -5.34 16.86 -3.09
C ARG A 98 -5.72 15.74 -4.06
N VAL A 99 -7.01 15.42 -4.12
CA VAL A 99 -7.60 14.42 -5.02
C VAL A 99 -8.57 15.12 -5.96
N ASN A 100 -8.35 15.02 -7.27
CA ASN A 100 -9.20 15.67 -8.28
C ASN A 100 -9.42 17.18 -8.02
N GLY A 101 -8.41 17.88 -7.50
CA GLY A 101 -8.52 19.30 -7.16
C GLY A 101 -8.98 19.61 -5.73
N GLU A 102 -9.44 18.63 -4.96
CA GLU A 102 -9.97 18.82 -3.60
C GLU A 102 -9.03 18.28 -2.51
N MET A 103 -8.70 19.12 -1.52
CA MET A 103 -7.86 18.69 -0.39
C MET A 103 -8.65 17.74 0.50
N THR A 104 -8.14 16.53 0.70
CA THR A 104 -8.81 15.47 1.46
C THR A 104 -7.88 14.90 2.52
N THR A 105 -8.40 14.70 3.73
CA THR A 105 -7.72 13.95 4.80
C THR A 105 -8.47 12.66 5.06
N TYR A 106 -7.76 11.52 5.00
CA TYR A 106 -8.36 10.20 5.20
C TYR A 106 -7.35 9.20 5.78
N THR A 107 -7.88 8.12 6.38
CA THR A 107 -7.09 6.97 6.83
C THR A 107 -7.62 5.71 6.17
N LEU A 108 -6.71 4.90 5.61
CA LEU A 108 -7.02 3.55 5.14
C LEU A 108 -6.38 2.53 6.07
N ARG A 109 -7.05 1.40 6.30
CA ARG A 109 -6.40 0.18 6.77
C ARG A 109 -5.85 -0.55 5.56
N ALA A 110 -4.57 -0.91 5.58
CA ALA A 110 -3.89 -1.52 4.45
C ALA A 110 -3.19 -2.83 4.85
N THR A 111 -3.29 -3.82 3.97
CA THR A 111 -2.48 -5.04 4.00
C THR A 111 -1.65 -5.09 2.73
N HIS A 112 -0.35 -5.29 2.86
CA HIS A 112 0.54 -5.59 1.75
C HIS A 112 1.09 -7.00 1.91
N VAL A 113 1.15 -7.75 0.81
CA VAL A 113 1.85 -9.04 0.76
C VAL A 113 3.01 -8.90 -0.21
N TYR A 114 4.14 -9.47 0.17
CA TYR A 114 5.39 -9.38 -0.54
C TYR A 114 5.90 -10.78 -0.87
N ARG A 115 6.56 -10.88 -2.02
CA ARG A 115 7.30 -12.06 -2.44
C ARG A 115 8.72 -11.65 -2.80
N ARG A 116 9.70 -12.45 -2.38
CA ARG A 116 11.09 -12.25 -2.79
C ARG A 116 11.29 -12.83 -4.19
N GLU A 117 11.81 -12.02 -5.11
CA GLU A 117 12.04 -12.35 -6.51
C GLU A 117 13.46 -11.91 -6.87
N ASP A 118 14.29 -12.85 -7.33
CA ASP A 118 15.69 -12.59 -7.69
C ASP A 118 16.49 -11.87 -6.59
N GLY A 119 16.18 -12.20 -5.32
CA GLY A 119 16.82 -11.62 -4.14
C GLY A 119 16.17 -10.34 -3.61
N GLU A 120 15.26 -9.71 -4.35
CA GLU A 120 14.60 -8.45 -3.97
C GLU A 120 13.14 -8.67 -3.58
N TRP A 121 12.65 -7.93 -2.57
CA TRP A 121 11.24 -7.95 -2.23
C TRP A 121 10.39 -7.18 -3.23
N ARG A 122 9.25 -7.76 -3.59
CA ARG A 122 8.23 -7.16 -4.47
C ARG A 122 6.85 -7.27 -3.84
N ILE A 123 6.04 -6.22 -3.95
CA ILE A 123 4.63 -6.27 -3.58
C ILE A 123 3.89 -7.13 -4.61
N VAL A 124 3.17 -8.14 -4.13
CA VAL A 124 2.30 -9.00 -4.95
C VAL A 124 0.82 -8.76 -4.68
N HIS A 125 0.49 -8.18 -3.53
CA HIS A 125 -0.87 -7.80 -3.19
C HIS A 125 -0.90 -6.54 -2.35
N ARG A 126 -1.92 -5.70 -2.58
CA ARG A 126 -2.34 -4.66 -1.65
C ARG A 126 -3.85 -4.68 -1.51
N HIS A 127 -4.34 -4.63 -0.27
CA HIS A 127 -5.72 -4.36 0.08
C HIS A 127 -5.76 -3.11 0.93
N GLY A 128 -6.41 -2.04 0.47
CA GLY A 128 -6.63 -0.84 1.26
C GLY A 128 -8.09 -0.39 1.24
N ASP A 129 -8.69 -0.21 2.42
CA ASP A 129 -10.07 0.25 2.60
C ASP A 129 -10.15 1.37 3.65
N PRO A 130 -11.19 2.24 3.60
CA PRO A 130 -11.51 3.11 4.72
C PRO A 130 -11.69 2.31 6.02
N VAL A 131 -11.34 2.92 7.15
CA VAL A 131 -11.57 2.30 8.46
C VAL A 131 -13.08 2.23 8.71
N PRO A 132 -13.66 1.02 8.85
CA PRO A 132 -15.09 0.90 9.15
C PRO A 132 -15.39 1.35 10.58
N GLU A 133 -16.63 1.76 10.81
CA GLU A 133 -17.12 1.97 12.18
C GLU A 133 -17.14 0.63 12.92
N ASP A 134 -16.69 0.66 14.18
CA ASP A 134 -16.76 -0.50 15.06
C ASP A 134 -18.22 -0.90 15.29
N GLN A 135 -18.54 -2.14 14.94
CA GLN A 135 -19.88 -2.72 15.08
C GLN A 135 -20.00 -3.62 16.31
N GLU A 136 -18.90 -3.84 17.05
CA GLU A 136 -18.99 -4.60 18.30
C GLU A 136 -19.91 -3.85 19.27
N PRO A 137 -20.88 -4.55 19.90
CA PRO A 137 -21.67 -3.94 20.94
C PRO A 137 -20.75 -3.41 22.03
N ARG A 138 -20.85 -2.11 22.33
CA ARG A 138 -20.13 -1.55 23.48
C ARG A 138 -20.56 -2.30 24.72
N VAL A 139 -19.68 -3.12 25.27
CA VAL A 139 -19.88 -3.71 26.58
C VAL A 139 -19.64 -2.58 27.58
N ASN A 140 -20.72 -2.00 28.11
CA ASN A 140 -20.59 -1.10 29.25
C ASN A 140 -19.98 -1.90 30.41
N PRO A 141 -18.95 -1.37 31.09
CA PRO A 141 -18.41 -2.01 32.29
C PRO A 141 -19.46 -2.14 33.39
#